data_AF-Q487S1-F1
#
_entry.id   AF-Q487S1-F1
#
_cell.length_a   1.000
_cell.length_b   1.000
_cell.length_c   1.000
_cell.angle_alpha   90.00
_cell.angle_beta   90.00
_cell.angle_gamma   90.00
#
_symmetry.space_group_name_H-M   'P 1'
#
loop_
_entity.id
_entity.type
_entity.pdbx_description
1 polymer ?
#
loop_
_entity_poly.entity_id
_entity_poly.type
_entity_poly.pdbx_seq_one_letter_code
_entity_poly.pdbx_strand_id
1 'polypeptide(L)' 'MSNSHEKPMAPADDDCCGGGACNPCVWDHYYAELQKWRIKEAKIKEQQTEAEAEKNSK' A
#
# COMPACT_ATOMS: atom_id res chain seq x y z
N MET A 1 7.09 14.91 9.28
CA MET A 1 5.76 14.34 9.59
C MET A 1 5.75 12.92 9.05
N SER A 2 5.53 11.93 9.92
CA SER A 2 5.51 10.50 9.57
C SER A 2 4.28 10.19 8.72
N ASN A 3 4.42 10.34 7.40
CA ASN A 3 3.44 9.90 6.41
C ASN A 3 3.58 8.39 6.20
N SER A 4 3.37 7.63 7.27
CA SER A 4 3.30 6.18 7.20
C SER A 4 1.97 5.83 6.51
N HIS A 5 1.98 5.79 5.18
CA HIS A 5 0.99 5.04 4.46
C HIS A 5 1.22 3.57 4.83
N GLU A 6 0.48 3.09 5.83
CA GLU A 6 0.64 1.74 6.32
C GLU A 6 0.21 0.76 5.23
N LYS A 7 1.05 -0.26 5.04
CA LYS A 7 0.79 -1.32 4.07
C LYS A 7 -0.54 -1.99 4.45
N PRO A 8 -1.48 -2.18 3.51
CA PRO A 8 -2.70 -2.89 3.84
C PRO A 8 -2.34 -4.28 4.37
N MET A 9 -2.96 -4.66 5.48
CA MET A 9 -2.80 -5.98 6.07
C MET A 9 -3.55 -7.00 5.22
N ALA A 10 -2.90 -8.13 4.96
CA ALA A 10 -3.55 -9.22 4.21
C ALA A 10 -4.74 -9.74 5.03
N PRO A 11 -5.89 -10.00 4.39
CA PRO A 11 -7.00 -10.67 5.05
C PRO A 11 -6.56 -12.07 5.51
N ALA A 12 -7.16 -12.57 6.60
CA ALA A 12 -6.93 -13.94 7.01
C ALA A 12 -7.51 -14.90 5.97
N ASP A 13 -6.93 -16.09 5.84
CA ASP A 13 -7.47 -17.13 4.93
C ASP A 13 -8.92 -17.51 5.30
N ASP A 14 -9.30 -17.36 6.58
CA ASP A 14 -10.65 -17.55 7.10
C ASP A 14 -11.65 -16.41 6.74
N ASP A 15 -11.16 -15.20 6.43
CA ASP A 15 -12.01 -14.09 5.95
C ASP A 15 -12.43 -14.27 4.49
N CYS A 16 -11.69 -15.10 3.76
CA CYS A 16 -12.08 -15.54 2.44
C CYS A 16 -13.10 -16.67 2.59
N CYS A 17 -14.38 -16.37 2.40
CA CYS A 17 -15.48 -17.34 2.44
C CYS A 17 -15.14 -18.56 1.57
N GLY A 18 -14.65 -19.63 2.21
CA GLY A 18 -13.74 -20.65 1.68
C GLY A 18 -14.23 -21.50 0.51
N GLY A 19 -14.54 -20.89 -0.63
CA GLY A 19 -15.05 -21.61 -1.80
C GLY A 19 -15.58 -20.75 -2.94
N GLY A 20 -15.19 -19.47 -3.06
CA GLY A 20 -15.60 -18.63 -4.20
C GLY A 20 -17.08 -18.20 -4.20
N ALA A 21 -17.76 -18.30 -3.06
CA ALA A 21 -19.16 -17.92 -2.91
C ALA A 21 -19.35 -16.43 -2.50
N CYS A 22 -18.31 -15.79 -1.94
CA CYS A 22 -18.36 -14.35 -1.69
C CYS A 22 -17.94 -13.57 -2.94
N ASN A 23 -18.91 -12.90 -3.56
CA ASN A 23 -18.65 -11.91 -4.60
C ASN A 23 -19.23 -10.58 -4.08
N PRO A 24 -18.38 -9.59 -3.72
CA PRO A 24 -16.96 -9.44 -4.05
C PRO A 24 -15.98 -10.19 -3.12
N CYS A 25 -14.87 -10.66 -3.68
CA CYS A 25 -13.80 -11.32 -2.94
C CYS A 25 -13.01 -10.30 -2.09
N VAL A 26 -12.73 -10.62 -0.83
CA VAL A 26 -11.91 -9.77 0.05
C VAL A 26 -10.51 -9.51 -0.54
N TRP A 27 -9.99 -10.47 -1.30
CA TRP A 27 -8.72 -10.34 -1.99
C TRP A 27 -8.73 -9.29 -3.09
N ASP A 28 -9.84 -9.11 -3.82
CA ASP A 28 -9.92 -8.08 -4.87
C ASP A 28 -9.79 -6.68 -4.26
N HIS A 29 -10.47 -6.45 -3.13
CA HIS A 29 -10.35 -5.22 -2.37
C HIS A 29 -8.93 -5.02 -1.82
N TYR A 30 -8.34 -6.09 -1.26
CA TYR A 30 -6.96 -6.07 -0.76
C TYR A 30 -5.96 -5.70 -1.86
N TYR A 31 -6.02 -6.35 -3.02
CA TYR A 31 -5.11 -6.08 -4.13
C TYR A 31 -5.27 -4.67 -4.69
N ALA A 32 -6.51 -4.15 -4.75
CA ALA A 32 -6.76 -2.78 -5.18
C ALA A 32 -6.10 -1.75 -4.24
N GLU A 33 -6.23 -1.94 -2.92
CA GLU A 33 -5.59 -1.08 -1.93
C GLU A 33 -4.05 -1.26 -1.92
N LEU A 34 -3.57 -2.49 -2.06
CA LEU A 34 -2.14 -2.80 -2.14
C LEU A 34 -1.50 -2.12 -3.36
N GLN A 35 -2.17 -2.10 -4.51
CA GLN A 35 -1.69 -1.41 -5.70
C GLN A 35 -1.56 0.10 -5.45
N LYS A 36 -2.56 0.73 -4.84
CA LYS A 36 -2.52 2.16 -4.48
C LYS A 36 -1.36 2.45 -3.53
N TRP A 37 -1.15 1.58 -2.54
CA TRP A 37 -0.04 1.70 -1.60
C TRP A 37 1.31 1.66 -2.32
N ARG A 38 1.54 0.68 -3.21
CA ARG A 38 2.80 0.56 -3.97
C ARG A 38 3.11 1.82 -4.80
N ILE A 39 2.09 2.41 -5.44
CA ILE A 39 2.25 3.64 -6.23
C ILE A 39 2.63 4.81 -5.32
N LYS A 40 2.00 4.92 -4.15
CA LYS A 40 2.29 6.00 -3.20
C LYS A 40 3.68 5.85 -2.59
N GLU A 41 4.08 4.64 -2.20
CA GLU A 41 5.42 4.36 -1.70
C GLU A 41 6.52 4.73 -2.72
N ALA A 42 6.32 4.38 -4.00
CA ALA A 42 7.25 4.76 -5.06
C ALA A 42 7.40 6.29 -5.13
N LYS A 43 6.26 7.02 -5.18
CA LYS A 43 6.26 8.49 -5.20
C LYS A 43 6.88 9.12 -3.97
N ILE A 44 6.67 8.53 -2.78
CA ILE A 44 7.25 9.01 -1.53
C ILE A 44 8.76 8.81 -1.57
N LYS A 45 9.23 7.64 -2.00
CA LYS A 45 10.66 7.34 -2.12
C LYS A 45 11.35 8.29 -3.11
N GLU A 46 10.73 8.57 -4.25
CA GLU A 46 11.21 9.56 -5.23
C GLU A 46 11.31 10.95 -4.60
N GLN A 47 10.23 11.43 -3.98
CA GLN A 47 10.21 12.74 -3.31
C GLN A 47 11.17 12.84 -2.12
N GLN A 48 11.34 11.77 -1.34
CA GLN A 48 12.31 11.73 -0.23
C GLN A 48 13.73 11.81 -0.75
N THR A 49 14.06 11.09 -1.82
CA THR A 49 15.38 11.13 -2.44
C THR A 49 15.71 12.54 -2.95
N GLU A 50 14.75 13.22 -3.58
CA GLU A 50 14.91 14.60 -4.05
C GLU A 50 14.98 15.61 -2.90
N ALA A 51 14.10 15.48 -1.89
CA ALA A 51 14.05 16.39 -0.75
C ALA A 51 15.25 16.24 0.21
N GLU A 52 15.80 15.03 0.36
CA GLU A 52 17.04 14.80 1.11
C GLU A 52 18.26 15.36 0.37
N ALA A 53 18.31 15.24 -0.96
CA ALA A 53 19.38 15.81 -1.78
C ALA A 53 19.41 17.36 -1.69
N GLU A 54 18.24 18.01 -1.71
CA GLU A 54 18.16 19.48 -1.59
C GLU A 54 18.56 19.96 -0.18
N LYS A 55 18.17 19.23 0.87
CA LYS A 55 18.51 19.60 2.26
C LYS A 55 19.98 19.44 2.62
N ASN A 56 20.70 18.53 1.98
CA ASN A 56 22.13 18.31 2.25
C ASN A 56 23.05 19.28 1.47
N SER A 57 22.49 20.14 0.60
CA SER A 57 23.25 21.06 -0.24
C SER A 57 23.23 22.52 0.24
N LYS A 58 22.70 22.82 1.43
CA LYS A 58 22.57 24.20 1.94
C LYS A 58 23.10 24.41 3.34
#